data_AF-A0ABD5XUQ9-F1
#
_entry.id   AF-A0ABD5XUQ9-F1
#
_cell.length_a   1.000
_cell.length_b   1.000
_cell.length_c   1.000
_cell.angle_alpha   90.00
_cell.angle_beta   90.00
_cell.angle_gamma   90.00
#
_symmetry.space_group_name_H-M   'P 1'
#
loop_
_entity.id
_entity.type
_entity.pdbx_description
1 polymer ?
#
loop_
_entity_poly.entity_id
_entity_poly.type
_entity_poly.pdbx_seq_one_letter_code
_entity_poly.pdbx_strand_id
1 'polypeptide(L)'
;MAPALSRAPTERIRRVDVFAYVLGLMGPLYIGDFLVAAFAGTATTFGAGLAVIGGFALFVAAHMYRNPDAINDGTEPAPAYLYVLPVVSTGAFLVLAVGWVTGLA
;
A
#
# COMPACT_ATOMS: atom_id res chain seq x y z
N MET A 1 -4.39 -36.41 -15.01
CA MET A 1 -4.50 -35.92 -13.63
C MET A 1 -3.10 -35.54 -13.17
N ALA A 2 -2.77 -34.25 -13.12
CA ALA A 2 -1.46 -33.79 -12.65
C ALA A 2 -1.41 -33.88 -11.12
N PRO A 3 -0.31 -34.37 -10.51
CA PRO A 3 -0.24 -34.56 -9.07
C PRO A 3 -0.31 -33.21 -8.35
N ALA A 4 -1.09 -33.16 -7.27
CA ALA A 4 -1.29 -32.03 -6.36
C ALA A 4 -0.02 -31.58 -5.60
N LEU A 5 1.17 -32.01 -6.04
CA LEU A 5 2.47 -31.77 -5.43
C LEU A 5 3.45 -30.99 -6.33
N SER A 6 3.01 -30.48 -7.49
CA SER A 6 3.90 -29.69 -8.38
C SER A 6 4.00 -28.19 -8.04
N ARG A 7 3.12 -27.67 -7.17
CA ARG A 7 3.33 -26.35 -6.55
C ARG A 7 4.21 -26.54 -5.33
N ALA A 8 5.51 -26.72 -5.54
CA ALA A 8 6.46 -26.26 -4.53
C ALA A 8 6.10 -24.79 -4.23
N PRO A 9 6.00 -24.35 -2.95
CA PRO A 9 5.92 -22.94 -2.63
C PRO A 9 7.24 -22.34 -3.12
N THR A 10 7.26 -21.92 -4.38
CA THR A 10 8.32 -21.04 -4.82
C THR A 10 8.06 -19.77 -4.05
N GLU A 11 9.06 -19.35 -3.29
CA GLU A 11 9.13 -18.09 -2.55
C GLU A 11 9.06 -16.93 -3.57
N ARG A 12 7.91 -16.80 -4.22
CA ARG A 12 7.57 -15.81 -5.21
C ARG A 12 6.71 -14.83 -4.48
N ILE A 13 7.24 -13.63 -4.30
CA ILE A 13 6.42 -12.48 -3.95
C ILE A 13 5.32 -12.39 -5.00
N ARG A 14 4.06 -12.60 -4.60
CA ARG A 14 2.93 -12.42 -5.51
C ARG A 14 2.83 -10.93 -5.80
N ARG A 15 2.80 -10.54 -7.08
CA ARG A 15 2.77 -9.13 -7.48
C ARG A 15 1.61 -8.38 -6.83
N VAL A 16 0.48 -9.07 -6.66
CA VAL A 16 -0.71 -8.56 -5.98
C VAL A 16 -0.43 -8.11 -4.54
N ASP A 17 0.43 -8.83 -3.80
CA ASP A 17 0.74 -8.48 -2.41
C ASP A 17 1.57 -7.20 -2.32
N VAL A 18 2.50 -6.98 -3.26
CA VAL A 18 3.31 -5.75 -3.32
C VAL A 18 2.42 -4.56 -3.68
N PHE A 19 1.53 -4.72 -4.67
CA PHE A 19 0.62 -3.64 -5.04
C PHE A 19 -0.38 -3.33 -3.92
N ALA A 20 -0.95 -4.36 -3.29
CA ALA A 20 -1.84 -4.19 -2.15
C ALA A 20 -1.12 -3.52 -0.98
N TYR A 21 0.14 -3.86 -0.73
CA TYR A 21 0.96 -3.22 0.30
C TYR A 21 1.22 -1.73 0.00
N VAL A 22 1.67 -1.41 -1.22
CA VAL A 22 1.98 -0.02 -1.60
C VAL A 22 0.72 0.84 -1.59
N LEU A 23 -0.39 0.36 -2.14
CA LEU A 23 -1.69 1.05 -2.06
C LEU A 23 -2.18 1.16 -0.61
N GLY A 24 -1.98 0.10 0.17
CA GLY A 24 -2.26 0.05 1.60
C GLY A 24 -1.45 1.06 2.40
N LEU A 25 -0.24 1.44 1.97
CA LEU A 25 0.56 2.53 2.57
C LEU A 25 0.09 3.91 2.09
N MET A 26 -0.28 4.06 0.81
CA MET A 26 -0.77 5.33 0.27
C MET A 26 -2.07 5.80 0.95
N GLY A 27 -2.93 4.85 1.34
CA GLY A 27 -4.20 5.16 1.97
C GLY A 27 -4.07 5.93 3.30
N PRO A 28 -3.42 5.36 4.32
CA PRO A 28 -3.14 6.02 5.59
C PRO A 28 -2.27 7.26 5.40
N LEU A 29 -1.45 7.32 4.34
CA LEU A 29 -0.65 8.50 4.04
C LEU A 29 -1.51 9.72 3.73
N TYR A 30 -2.42 9.62 2.76
CA TYR A 30 -3.27 10.76 2.41
C TYR A 30 -4.31 11.08 3.48
N ILE A 31 -4.84 10.05 4.16
CA ILE A 31 -5.77 10.26 5.27
C ILE A 31 -5.05 10.93 6.44
N GLY A 32 -3.88 10.43 6.82
CA GLY A 32 -3.07 10.96 7.92
C GLY A 32 -2.68 12.41 7.70
N ASP A 33 -2.19 12.75 6.51
CA ASP A 33 -1.81 14.11 6.15
C ASP A 33 -3.00 15.09 6.25
N PHE A 34 -4.16 14.69 5.71
CA PHE A 34 -5.37 15.49 5.83
C PHE A 34 -5.83 15.66 7.29
N LEU A 35 -5.79 14.59 8.09
CA LEU A 35 -6.17 14.65 9.50
C LEU A 35 -5.26 15.60 10.28
N VAL A 36 -3.94 15.53 10.05
CA VAL A 36 -2.96 16.44 10.67
C VAL A 36 -3.26 17.89 10.30
N ALA A 37 -3.47 18.16 9.01
CA ALA A 37 -3.85 19.50 8.54
C ALA A 37 -5.20 19.97 9.12
N ALA A 38 -6.17 19.05 9.28
CA ALA A 38 -7.47 19.37 9.87
C ALA A 38 -7.35 19.73 11.35
N PHE A 39 -6.56 18.98 12.13
CA PHE A 39 -6.28 19.30 13.53
C PHE A 39 -5.53 20.63 13.69
N ALA A 40 -4.64 20.95 12.76
CA ALA A 40 -3.94 22.24 12.73
C ALA A 40 -4.81 23.41 12.22
N GLY A 41 -6.04 23.16 11.76
CA GLY A 41 -6.92 24.19 11.20
C GLY A 41 -6.51 24.68 9.80
N THR A 42 -5.63 23.96 9.10
CA THR A 42 -5.09 24.31 7.77
C THR A 42 -5.59 23.38 6.66
N ALA A 43 -6.60 22.56 6.92
CA ALA A 43 -7.18 21.66 5.93
C ALA A 43 -7.78 22.41 4.74
N THR A 44 -7.60 21.83 3.55
CA THR A 44 -8.14 22.36 2.29
C THR A 44 -9.09 21.36 1.65
N THR A 45 -9.99 21.84 0.78
CA THR A 45 -10.86 20.96 -0.03
C THR A 45 -10.05 20.02 -0.91
N PHE A 46 -8.90 20.47 -1.41
CA PHE A 46 -7.96 19.63 -2.14
C PHE A 46 -7.42 18.49 -1.27
N GLY A 47 -6.99 18.79 -0.04
CA GLY A 47 -6.56 17.79 0.93
C GLY A 47 -7.67 16.79 1.27
N ALA A 48 -8.91 17.25 1.41
CA ALA A 48 -10.06 16.35 1.61
C ALA A 48 -10.27 15.40 0.42
N GLY A 49 -10.11 15.90 -0.81
CA GLY A 49 -10.15 15.07 -2.02
C GLY A 49 -9.06 14.00 -2.04
N LEU A 50 -7.83 14.34 -1.65
CA LEU A 50 -6.74 13.38 -1.51
C LEU A 50 -7.03 12.34 -0.42
N ALA A 51 -7.61 12.73 0.71
CA ALA A 51 -8.00 11.79 1.76
C ALA A 51 -9.05 10.78 1.27
N VAL A 52 -10.00 11.20 0.43
CA VAL A 52 -10.98 10.31 -0.20
C VAL A 52 -10.27 9.31 -1.14
N ILE A 53 -9.31 9.77 -1.94
CA ILE A 53 -8.47 8.90 -2.78
C ILE A 53 -7.69 7.91 -1.90
N GLY A 54 -7.17 8.35 -0.75
CA GLY A 54 -6.54 7.48 0.24
C GLY A 54 -7.49 6.41 0.79
N GLY A 55 -8.74 6.79 1.09
CA GLY A 55 -9.79 5.84 1.48
C GLY A 55 -10.07 4.80 0.39
N PHE A 56 -10.11 5.24 -0.88
CA PHE A 56 -10.26 4.33 -2.01
C PHE A 56 -9.04 3.40 -2.15
N ALA A 57 -7.83 3.90 -1.95
CA ALA A 57 -6.61 3.08 -1.97
C ALA A 57 -6.64 1.98 -0.90
N LEU A 58 -7.11 2.28 0.33
CA LEU A 58 -7.34 1.28 1.37
C LEU A 58 -8.37 0.24 0.95
N PHE A 59 -9.48 0.68 0.37
CA PHE A 59 -10.53 -0.22 -0.10
C PHE A 59 -10.01 -1.18 -1.18
N VAL A 60 -9.28 -0.66 -2.16
CA VAL A 60 -8.68 -1.46 -3.23
C VAL A 60 -7.64 -2.43 -2.66
N ALA A 61 -6.76 -1.99 -1.75
CA ALA A 61 -5.79 -2.86 -1.09
C ALA A 61 -6.49 -4.01 -0.34
N ALA A 62 -7.53 -3.71 0.43
CA ALA A 62 -8.31 -4.73 1.13
C ALA A 62 -9.03 -5.69 0.16
N HIS A 63 -9.50 -5.17 -0.99
CA HIS A 63 -10.11 -6.00 -2.02
C HIS A 63 -9.10 -6.93 -2.70
N MET A 64 -7.89 -6.45 -2.98
CA MET A 64 -6.78 -7.24 -3.53
C MET A 64 -6.35 -8.36 -2.58
N TYR A 65 -6.26 -8.09 -1.28
CA TYR A 65 -5.97 -9.13 -0.27
C TYR A 65 -7.05 -10.20 -0.19
N ARG A 66 -8.32 -9.83 -0.37
CA ARG A 66 -9.45 -10.78 -0.32
C ARG A 66 -9.60 -11.60 -1.59
N ASN A 67 -9.25 -11.03 -2.75
CA ASN A 67 -9.41 -11.67 -4.06
C ASN A 67 -8.07 -11.67 -4.82
N PRO A 68 -7.05 -12.40 -4.34
CA PRO A 68 -5.71 -12.36 -4.92
C PRO A 68 -5.68 -12.93 -6.35
N ASP A 69 -6.62 -13.83 -6.68
CA ASP A 69 -6.70 -14.50 -7.98
C ASP A 69 -7.32 -13.60 -9.08
N ALA A 70 -7.89 -12.45 -8.70
CA ALA A 70 -8.41 -11.47 -9.66
C ALA A 70 -7.29 -10.77 -10.45
N ILE A 71 -6.04 -10.84 -9.95
CA ILE A 71 -4.87 -10.25 -10.58
C ILE A 71 -3.95 -11.41 -10.95
N ASN A 72 -3.70 -11.57 -12.24
CA ASN A 72 -2.89 -12.65 -12.81
C ASN A 72 -1.67 -12.95 -11.93
N ASP A 73 -1.63 -14.17 -11.40
CA ASP A 73 -0.52 -14.71 -10.60
C ASP A 73 0.64 -14.93 -11.59
N GLY A 74 1.39 -13.86 -11.86
CA GLY A 74 2.50 -13.89 -12.80
C GLY A 74 3.48 -14.97 -12.36
N THR A 75 3.49 -16.10 -13.07
CA THR A 75 4.40 -17.24 -12.82
C THR A 75 5.84 -16.94 -13.24
N GLU A 76 6.15 -15.68 -13.51
CA GLU A 76 7.48 -15.14 -13.80
C GLU A 76 8.23 -14.84 -12.49
N PRO A 77 9.56 -15.00 -12.44
CA PRO A 77 10.35 -14.60 -11.28
C PRO A 77 10.03 -13.14 -10.93
N ALA A 78 9.80 -12.85 -9.64
CA ALA A 78 9.54 -11.49 -9.20
C ALA A 78 10.76 -10.61 -9.56
N PRO A 79 10.61 -9.58 -10.42
CA PRO A 79 11.72 -8.71 -10.75
C PRO A 79 12.27 -8.04 -9.49
N ALA A 80 13.58 -7.77 -9.45
CA ALA A 80 14.25 -7.22 -8.26
C ALA A 80 13.58 -5.94 -7.70
N TYR A 81 12.97 -5.12 -8.56
CA TYR A 81 12.27 -3.91 -8.14
C TYR A 81 11.09 -4.20 -7.20
N LEU A 82 10.46 -5.38 -7.25
CA LEU A 82 9.35 -5.76 -6.37
C LEU A 82 9.79 -6.00 -4.91
N TYR A 83 11.08 -6.24 -4.66
CA TYR A 83 11.64 -6.35 -3.31
C TYR A 83 12.05 -4.99 -2.75
N VAL A 84 12.56 -4.10 -3.61
CA VAL A 84 13.03 -2.77 -3.21
C VAL A 84 11.86 -1.81 -2.99
N LEU A 85 10.82 -1.91 -3.82
CA LEU A 85 9.70 -0.99 -3.80
C LEU A 85 8.99 -0.94 -2.43
N PRO A 86 8.60 -2.06 -1.80
CA PRO A 86 8.01 -2.03 -0.46
C PRO A 86 8.91 -1.32 0.55
N VAL A 87 10.21 -1.64 0.58
CA VAL A 87 11.16 -1.06 1.54
C VAL A 87 11.26 0.45 1.38
N VAL A 88 11.40 0.93 0.14
CA VAL A 88 11.47 2.38 -0.14
C VAL A 88 10.15 3.06 0.20
N SER A 89 9.02 2.45 -0.15
CA SER A 89 7.68 2.96 0.21
C SER A 89 7.48 3.03 1.72
N THR A 90 7.91 2.02 2.48
CA THR A 90 7.86 2.04 3.95
C THR A 90 8.73 3.15 4.51
N GLY A 91 9.96 3.30 4.01
CA GLY A 91 10.87 4.36 4.45
C GLY A 91 10.28 5.74 4.23
N ALA A 92 9.75 6.00 3.03
CA ALA A 92 9.09 7.26 2.70
C ALA A 92 7.86 7.52 3.59
N PHE A 93 7.03 6.51 3.80
CA PHE A 93 5.88 6.60 4.70
C PHE A 93 6.29 6.94 6.13
N LEU A 94 7.32 6.28 6.67
CA LEU A 94 7.79 6.52 8.03
C LEU A 94 8.37 7.92 8.22
N VAL A 95 9.09 8.45 7.23
CA VAL A 95 9.59 9.84 7.27
C VAL A 95 8.43 10.83 7.43
N LEU A 96 7.34 10.64 6.66
CA LEU A 96 6.15 11.49 6.77
C LEU A 96 5.44 11.30 8.11
N ALA A 97 5.29 10.05 8.56
CA ALA A 97 4.66 9.73 9.84
C ALA A 97 5.40 10.36 11.02
N VAL A 98 6.74 10.30 11.02
CA VAL A 98 7.57 10.97 12.02
C VAL A 98 7.38 12.49 11.94
N GLY A 99 7.33 13.06 10.74
CA GLY A 99 7.04 14.47 10.52
C GLY A 99 5.75 14.92 11.20
N TRP A 100 4.66 14.17 11.01
CA TRP A 100 3.38 14.45 11.68
C TRP A 100 3.49 14.43 13.20
N VAL A 101 4.15 13.41 13.77
CA VAL A 101 4.32 13.29 15.23
C VAL A 101 5.13 14.46 15.78
N THR A 102 6.23 14.82 15.10
CA THR A 102 7.10 15.92 15.55
C THR A 102 6.47 17.29 15.38
N GLY A 103 5.57 17.47 14.41
CA GLY A 103 4.87 18.74 14.17
C GLY A 103 3.65 18.96 15.06
N LEU A 104 3.14 17.90 15.70
CA LEU A 104 2.02 17.95 16.65
C LEU A 104 2.46 18.05 18.12
N ALA A 105 3.74 17.82 18.42
CA ALA A 105 4.34 17.93 19.75
C ALA A 105 4.79 19.36 20.07
#